data_AF-A0A4V6Z344-F1
#
_entry.id   AF-A0A4V6Z344-F1
#
_cell.length_a   1.000
_cell.length_b   1.000
_cell.length_c   1.000
_cell.angle_alpha   90.00
_cell.angle_beta   90.00
_cell.angle_gamma   90.00
#
_symmetry.space_group_name_H-M   'P 1'
#
loop_
_entity.id
_entity.type
_entity.pdbx_description
1 polymer ?
#
loop_
_entity_poly.entity_id
_entity_poly.type
_entity_poly.pdbx_seq_one_letter_code
_entity_poly.pdbx_strand_id
1 'polypeptide(L)'
;MFLEELKQNDSQDNPQVQELNGYVAQTDSYNWGYDPFHYTVPEGSYATNPEGTARIKEFRTMVQTIKQQLGMNIIMDVVYNHTNAAGPTDRTSVLDKIVPWYYQRLNETTGSVESATCCSDSAPNTGCLPN
;
A
#
# COMPACT_ATOMS: atom_id res chain seq x y z
N MET A 1 29.06 17.07 0.14
CA MET A 1 29.21 18.50 -0.17
C MET A 1 27.84 19.14 -0.44
N PHE A 2 27.11 18.73 -1.48
CA PHE A 2 25.75 19.25 -1.79
C PHE A 2 24.70 19.08 -0.68
N LEU A 3 24.53 17.87 -0.12
CA LEU A 3 23.50 17.62 0.90
C LEU A 3 23.75 18.35 2.23
N GLU A 4 25.02 18.65 2.55
CA GLU A 4 25.36 19.39 3.76
C GLU A 4 25.06 20.88 3.61
N GLU A 5 25.26 21.43 2.41
CA GLU A 5 24.88 22.80 2.07
C GLU A 5 23.35 22.99 2.07
N LEU A 6 22.61 22.02 1.55
CA LEU A 6 21.14 21.99 1.64
C LEU A 6 20.65 22.08 3.08
N LYS A 7 21.20 21.27 3.98
CA LYS A 7 20.83 21.31 5.41
C LYS A 7 21.21 22.62 6.08
N GLN A 8 22.35 23.21 5.73
CA GLN A 8 22.82 24.47 6.32
C GLN A 8 21.92 25.66 5.96
N ASN A 9 21.32 25.63 4.77
CA ASN A 9 20.45 26.71 4.28
C ASN A 9 18.95 26.42 4.46
N ASP A 10 18.58 25.24 4.97
CA ASP A 10 17.21 24.86 5.26
C ASP A 10 16.65 25.64 6.46
N SER A 11 15.44 26.15 6.33
CA SER A 11 14.73 26.85 7.40
C SER A 11 13.22 26.83 7.15
N GLN A 12 12.45 27.35 8.11
CA GLN A 12 10.99 27.50 7.93
C GLN A 12 10.63 28.33 6.68
N ASP A 13 11.42 29.35 6.37
CA ASP A 13 11.20 30.25 5.22
C ASP A 13 11.83 29.74 3.92
N ASN A 14 12.64 28.68 4.01
CA ASN A 14 13.37 28.08 2.88
C ASN A 14 13.49 26.56 3.08
N PRO A 15 12.38 25.81 2.90
CA PRO A 15 12.29 24.40 3.31
C PRO A 15 12.86 23.45 2.22
N GLN A 16 14.09 23.70 1.79
CA GLN A 16 14.74 23.05 0.64
C GLN A 16 14.91 21.54 0.81
N VAL A 17 15.10 21.07 2.05
CA VAL A 17 15.28 19.65 2.34
C VAL A 17 14.01 18.88 2.03
N GLN A 18 12.84 19.34 2.51
CA GLN A 18 11.58 18.65 2.25
C GLN A 18 11.11 18.83 0.81
N GLU A 19 11.45 19.94 0.14
CA GLU A 19 11.17 20.11 -1.30
C GLU A 19 11.90 19.05 -2.11
N LEU A 20 13.22 18.90 -1.92
CA LEU A 20 14.00 17.86 -2.58
C LEU A 20 13.48 16.47 -2.21
N ASN A 21 13.20 16.23 -0.93
CA ASN A 21 12.70 14.94 -0.46
C ASN A 21 11.32 14.60 -1.06
N GLY A 22 10.48 15.59 -1.34
CA GLY A 22 9.20 15.41 -2.02
C GLY A 22 9.36 14.92 -3.47
N TYR A 23 10.42 15.33 -4.16
CA TYR A 23 10.75 14.76 -5.48
C TYR A 23 11.34 13.34 -5.36
N VAL A 24 12.18 13.10 -4.36
CA VAL A 24 12.76 11.78 -4.10
C VAL A 24 11.67 10.74 -3.81
N ALA A 25 10.70 11.10 -2.97
CA ALA A 25 9.59 10.22 -2.57
C ALA A 25 8.71 9.70 -3.73
N GLN A 26 8.78 10.33 -4.91
CA GLN A 26 8.02 9.86 -6.08
C GLN A 26 8.62 8.61 -6.72
N THR A 27 9.90 8.33 -6.49
CA THR A 27 10.64 7.26 -7.18
C THR A 27 11.56 6.44 -6.29
N ASP A 28 11.65 6.77 -5.01
CA ASP A 28 12.39 5.97 -4.05
C ASP A 28 11.64 4.67 -3.71
N SER A 29 12.22 3.90 -2.78
CA SER A 29 11.64 2.63 -2.32
C SER A 29 10.83 2.78 -1.03
N TYR A 30 10.43 3.99 -0.66
CA TYR A 30 9.79 4.28 0.63
C TYR A 30 8.29 4.55 0.47
N ASN A 31 7.48 3.66 1.04
CA ASN A 31 6.05 3.88 1.29
C ASN A 31 5.67 3.02 2.52
N TRP A 32 4.69 3.47 3.32
CA TRP A 32 4.14 2.68 4.42
C TRP A 32 3.36 1.44 3.96
N GLY A 33 2.88 1.41 2.71
CA GLY A 33 2.24 0.25 2.10
C GLY A 33 0.75 0.11 2.41
N TYR A 34 0.08 1.18 2.84
CA TYR A 34 -1.39 1.21 2.98
C TYR A 34 -2.11 1.36 1.62
N ASP A 35 -1.56 0.74 0.57
CA ASP A 35 -2.01 0.85 -0.82
C ASP A 35 -2.15 -0.56 -1.44
N PRO A 36 -3.15 -1.36 -1.06
CA PRO A 36 -3.17 -2.79 -1.38
C PRO A 36 -3.35 -3.06 -2.88
N PHE A 37 -2.41 -3.81 -3.47
CA PHE A 37 -2.53 -4.37 -4.82
C PHE A 37 -2.98 -5.85 -4.77
N HIS A 38 -2.24 -6.70 -4.04
CA HIS A 38 -2.57 -8.12 -3.85
C HIS A 38 -2.54 -8.49 -2.37
N TYR A 39 -3.68 -8.87 -1.79
CA TYR A 39 -3.80 -9.07 -0.33
C TYR A 39 -2.99 -10.22 0.26
N THR A 40 -2.63 -11.23 -0.54
CA THR A 40 -2.10 -12.52 -0.03
C THR A 40 -0.74 -12.89 -0.60
N VAL A 41 -0.01 -11.93 -1.16
CA VAL A 41 1.35 -12.12 -1.68
C VAL A 41 2.29 -11.16 -0.95
N PRO A 42 3.48 -11.60 -0.48
CA PRO A 42 4.45 -10.68 0.09
C PRO A 42 4.85 -9.57 -0.88
N GLU A 43 5.13 -8.38 -0.34
CA GLU A 43 5.60 -7.23 -1.10
C GLU A 43 6.93 -7.54 -1.80
N GLY A 44 7.08 -7.13 -3.05
CA GLY A 44 8.23 -7.44 -3.89
C GLY A 44 9.45 -6.59 -3.56
N SER A 45 9.26 -5.32 -3.20
CA SER A 45 10.36 -4.38 -2.94
C SER A 45 11.23 -4.75 -1.73
N TYR A 46 10.68 -5.53 -0.78
CA TYR A 46 11.42 -6.03 0.38
C TYR A 46 12.20 -7.33 0.11
N ALA A 47 12.00 -7.94 -1.06
CA ALA A 47 12.73 -9.14 -1.45
C ALA A 47 14.02 -8.78 -2.19
N THR A 48 15.05 -9.61 -2.04
CA THR A 48 16.31 -9.45 -2.80
C THR A 48 16.11 -9.67 -4.30
N ASN A 49 15.14 -10.52 -4.65
CA ASN A 49 14.64 -10.70 -6.00
C ASN A 49 13.11 -10.60 -5.99
N PRO A 50 12.52 -9.55 -6.58
CA PRO A 50 11.07 -9.42 -6.65
C PRO A 50 10.46 -10.46 -7.60
N GLU A 51 11.21 -11.01 -8.55
CA GLU A 51 10.65 -11.90 -9.58
C GLU A 51 10.31 -13.30 -9.05
N GLY A 52 9.06 -13.71 -9.27
CA GLY A 52 8.57 -15.04 -8.92
C GLY A 52 8.50 -15.30 -7.40
N THR A 53 8.98 -16.48 -6.98
CA THR A 53 8.71 -17.04 -5.65
C THR A 53 9.73 -16.70 -4.57
N ALA A 54 10.83 -16.00 -4.89
CA ALA A 54 11.91 -15.72 -3.95
C ALA A 54 11.40 -15.01 -2.68
N ARG A 55 10.54 -13.99 -2.87
CA ARG A 55 9.87 -13.25 -1.80
C ARG A 55 9.13 -14.11 -0.77
N ILE A 56 8.58 -15.26 -1.18
CA ILE A 56 7.85 -16.17 -0.28
C ILE A 56 8.81 -16.83 0.70
N LYS A 57 9.96 -17.30 0.20
CA LYS A 57 10.98 -17.95 1.03
C LYS A 57 11.65 -16.94 1.95
N GLU A 58 11.97 -15.75 1.45
CA GLU A 58 12.61 -14.69 2.23
C GLU A 58 11.69 -14.19 3.36
N PHE A 59 10.40 -13.97 3.08
CA PHE A 59 9.40 -13.62 4.10
C PHE A 59 9.32 -14.72 5.19
N ARG A 60 9.28 -16.00 4.80
CA ARG A 60 9.29 -17.11 5.76
C ARG A 60 10.57 -17.15 6.60
N THR A 61 11.72 -16.87 6.00
CA THR A 61 13.01 -16.78 6.72
C THR A 61 12.97 -15.66 7.75
N MET A 62 12.49 -14.47 7.38
CA MET A 62 12.32 -13.35 8.32
C MET A 62 11.41 -13.75 9.49
N VAL A 63 10.24 -14.33 9.20
CA VAL A 63 9.30 -14.80 10.22
C VAL A 63 9.93 -15.82 11.15
N GLN A 64 10.64 -16.81 10.59
CA GLN A 64 11.32 -17.83 11.36
C GLN A 64 12.37 -17.22 12.29
N THR A 65 13.19 -16.31 11.80
CA THR A 65 14.24 -15.64 12.57
C THR A 65 13.65 -14.85 13.73
N ILE A 66 12.62 -14.04 13.49
CA ILE A 66 11.96 -13.26 14.57
C ILE A 66 11.37 -14.19 15.63
N LYS A 67 10.70 -15.27 15.22
CA LYS A 67 10.05 -16.19 16.17
C LYS A 67 11.04 -17.05 16.95
N GLN A 68 12.06 -17.58 16.29
CA GLN A 68 12.94 -18.60 16.87
C GLN A 68 14.22 -18.01 17.47
N GLN A 69 14.81 -16.99 16.83
CA GLN A 69 16.08 -16.43 17.28
C GLN A 69 15.88 -15.23 18.21
N LEU A 70 14.88 -14.39 17.93
CA LEU A 70 14.56 -13.25 18.80
C LEU A 70 13.50 -13.59 19.86
N GLY A 71 12.78 -14.70 19.71
CA GLY A 71 11.76 -15.14 20.66
C GLY A 71 10.50 -14.26 20.69
N MET A 72 10.20 -13.54 19.61
CA MET A 72 9.06 -12.62 19.52
C MET A 72 7.93 -13.16 18.65
N ASN A 73 6.69 -12.77 18.96
CA ASN A 73 5.56 -12.98 18.06
C ASN A 73 5.54 -11.93 16.94
N ILE A 74 4.80 -12.23 15.87
CA ILE A 74 4.65 -11.35 14.71
C ILE A 74 3.17 -11.07 14.51
N ILE A 75 2.85 -9.80 14.33
CA ILE A 75 1.55 -9.31 13.93
C ILE A 75 1.73 -8.69 12.56
N MET A 76 0.82 -9.01 11.63
CA MET A 76 0.79 -8.43 10.30
C MET A 76 -0.37 -7.46 10.25
N ASP A 77 -0.09 -6.21 9.89
CA ASP A 77 -1.15 -5.26 9.60
C ASP A 77 -1.83 -5.65 8.28
N VAL A 78 -3.15 -5.49 8.21
CA VAL A 78 -3.96 -5.89 7.06
C VAL A 78 -4.94 -4.80 6.69
N VAL A 79 -4.93 -4.42 5.41
CA VAL A 79 -5.67 -3.27 4.90
C VAL A 79 -6.81 -3.75 4.01
N TYR A 80 -7.74 -4.51 4.58
CA TYR A 80 -8.92 -4.99 3.82
C TYR A 80 -10.01 -3.94 3.65
N ASN A 81 -9.85 -2.75 4.24
CA ASN A 81 -10.89 -1.73 4.24
C ASN A 81 -11.00 -0.96 2.91
N HIS A 82 -9.97 -1.01 2.05
CA HIS A 82 -10.00 -0.43 0.71
C HIS A 82 -9.11 -1.19 -0.27
N THR A 83 -9.28 -0.91 -1.56
CA THR A 83 -8.30 -1.22 -2.62
C THR A 83 -7.58 0.06 -3.05
N ASN A 84 -6.37 -0.07 -3.59
CA ASN A 84 -5.63 1.11 -4.07
C ASN A 84 -6.41 1.90 -5.16
N ALA A 85 -7.10 1.18 -6.05
CA ALA A 85 -7.95 1.80 -7.06
C ALA A 85 -9.14 0.91 -7.45
N ALA A 86 -10.12 1.54 -8.11
CA ALA A 86 -11.27 0.92 -8.72
C ALA A 86 -11.44 1.42 -10.17
N GLY A 87 -12.46 0.92 -10.87
CA GLY A 87 -12.79 1.28 -12.23
C GLY A 87 -12.00 0.50 -13.30
N PRO A 88 -12.33 0.70 -14.58
CA PRO A 88 -11.83 -0.13 -15.67
C PRO A 88 -10.42 0.23 -16.14
N THR A 89 -9.90 1.41 -15.78
CA THR A 89 -8.69 1.98 -16.38
C THR A 89 -7.45 1.80 -15.51
N ASP A 90 -7.54 2.04 -14.21
CA ASP A 90 -6.36 2.13 -13.33
C ASP A 90 -5.55 0.83 -13.31
N ARG A 91 -4.22 0.92 -13.28
CA ARG A 91 -3.32 -0.24 -13.27
C ARG A 91 -3.55 -1.15 -12.07
N THR A 92 -3.90 -0.58 -10.92
CA THR A 92 -4.01 -1.26 -9.63
C THR A 92 -5.45 -1.67 -9.29
N SER A 93 -6.42 -1.31 -10.13
CA SER A 93 -7.79 -1.82 -10.04
C SER A 93 -7.84 -3.27 -10.50
N VAL A 94 -7.85 -4.19 -9.53
CA VAL A 94 -7.94 -5.64 -9.78
C VAL A 94 -9.38 -6.11 -9.63
N LEU A 95 -9.94 -6.00 -8.43
CA LEU A 95 -11.24 -6.57 -8.10
C LEU A 95 -12.37 -5.95 -8.93
N ASP A 96 -12.36 -4.63 -9.10
CA ASP A 96 -13.41 -3.90 -9.82
C ASP A 96 -13.31 -4.06 -11.35
N LYS A 97 -12.16 -4.51 -11.88
CA LYS A 97 -12.08 -4.94 -13.29
C LYS A 97 -12.67 -6.33 -13.51
N ILE A 98 -12.56 -7.22 -12.52
CA ILE A 98 -13.01 -8.61 -12.63
C ILE A 98 -14.51 -8.73 -12.39
N VAL A 99 -15.00 -8.13 -11.30
CA VAL A 99 -16.43 -8.05 -10.99
C VAL A 99 -16.76 -6.59 -10.67
N PRO A 100 -17.06 -5.78 -11.70
CA PRO A 100 -17.37 -4.37 -11.52
C PRO A 100 -18.50 -4.16 -10.51
N TRP A 101 -18.33 -3.15 -9.66
CA TRP A 101 -19.34 -2.67 -8.70
C TRP A 101 -19.69 -3.63 -7.56
N TYR A 102 -18.96 -4.75 -7.43
CA TYR A 102 -19.24 -5.73 -6.38
C TYR A 102 -18.36 -5.54 -5.15
N TYR A 103 -17.04 -5.47 -5.32
CA TYR A 103 -16.11 -5.44 -4.19
C TYR A 103 -15.91 -4.05 -3.58
N GLN A 104 -16.45 -3.02 -4.24
CA GLN A 104 -16.34 -1.62 -3.82
C GLN A 104 -17.66 -1.16 -3.21
N ARG A 105 -17.59 -0.33 -2.17
CA ARG A 105 -18.75 0.36 -1.62
C ARG A 105 -19.12 1.49 -2.55
N LEU A 106 -20.39 1.58 -2.90
CA LEU A 106 -20.89 2.57 -3.84
C LEU A 106 -21.88 3.51 -3.15
N ASN A 107 -21.84 4.77 -3.56
CA ASN A 107 -22.89 5.71 -3.25
C ASN A 107 -24.23 5.22 -3.82
N GLU A 108 -25.26 5.17 -2.99
CA GLU A 108 -26.58 4.62 -3.32
C GLU A 108 -27.29 5.33 -4.48
N THR A 109 -26.95 6.60 -4.73
CA THR A 109 -27.60 7.41 -5.77
C THR A 109 -26.77 7.48 -7.05
N THR A 110 -25.45 7.69 -6.93
CA THR A 110 -24.60 7.95 -8.09
C THR A 110 -23.92 6.69 -8.64
N GLY A 111 -23.85 5.62 -7.86
CA GLY A 111 -23.06 4.43 -8.18
C GLY A 111 -21.54 4.67 -8.16
N SER A 112 -21.10 5.84 -7.68
CA SER A 112 -19.68 6.17 -7.54
C SER A 112 -19.07 5.38 -6.37
N VAL A 113 -17.84 4.91 -6.53
CA VAL A 113 -17.08 4.29 -5.45
C VAL A 113 -16.86 5.32 -4.33
N GLU A 114 -17.16 4.93 -3.10
CA GLU A 114 -16.92 5.77 -1.92
C GLU A 114 -15.41 5.85 -1.60
N SER A 115 -15.00 6.94 -0.95
CA SER A 115 -13.59 7.23 -0.66
C SER A 115 -13.35 7.72 0.76
N ALA A 116 -14.12 7.22 1.74
CA ALA A 116 -14.03 7.64 3.13
C ALA A 116 -12.79 7.07 3.84
N THR A 117 -12.24 5.95 3.38
CA THR A 117 -11.05 5.31 3.97
C THR A 117 -9.74 6.00 3.60
N CYS A 118 -9.70 6.65 2.42
CA CYS A 118 -8.63 7.43 1.76
C CYS A 118 -8.59 7.13 0.26
N CYS A 119 -8.92 5.89 -0.14
CA CYS A 119 -8.80 5.38 -1.52
C CYS A 119 -10.15 4.86 -2.03
N SER A 120 -10.21 3.65 -2.62
CA SER A 120 -11.46 3.03 -3.10
C SER A 120 -12.02 2.12 -2.02
N ASP A 121 -13.08 2.57 -1.33
CA ASP A 121 -13.65 1.87 -0.19
C ASP A 121 -14.13 0.47 -0.57
N SER A 122 -13.66 -0.54 0.16
CA SER A 122 -14.12 -1.90 -0.04
C SER A 122 -15.52 -2.11 0.57
N ALA A 123 -16.19 -3.15 0.10
CA ALA A 123 -17.48 -3.57 0.63
C ALA A 123 -17.38 -4.96 1.31
N PRO A 124 -16.78 -5.05 2.52
CA PRO A 124 -16.60 -6.33 3.22
C PRO A 124 -17.92 -7.01 3.60
N ASN A 125 -19.03 -6.28 3.57
CA ASN A 125 -20.36 -6.76 3.91
C ASN A 125 -21.15 -7.30 2.71
N THR A 126 -20.55 -7.38 1.51
CA THR A 126 -21.23 -7.82 0.27
C THR A 126 -21.63 -9.30 0.24
N GLY A 127 -21.39 -10.05 1.31
CA GLY A 127 -21.97 -11.38 1.55
C GLY A 127 -23.41 -11.37 2.06
N CYS A 128 -23.94 -10.21 2.46
CA CYS A 128 -25.35 -10.05 2.84
C CYS A 128 -25.94 -8.91 2.01
N LEU A 129 -26.68 -9.25 0.97
CA LEU A 129 -27.70 -8.34 0.43
C LEU A 129 -28.51 -7.81 1.62
N PRO A 130 -28.78 -6.50 1.72
CA PRO A 130 -29.78 -6.04 2.68
C PRO A 130 -31.10 -6.74 2.36
N ASN A 131 -31.71 -7.35 3.38
CA ASN A 131 -33.12 -7.77 3.33
C ASN A 131 -34.03 -6.57 3.07
#